data_AF-A0A1I2D8J7-F1
#
_entry.id   AF-A0A1I2D8J7-F1
#
_cell.length_a   1.000
_cell.length_b   1.000
_cell.length_c   1.000
_cell.angle_alpha   90.00
_cell.angle_beta   90.00
_cell.angle_gamma   90.00
#
_symmetry.space_group_name_H-M   'P 1'
#
loop_
_entity.id
_entity.type
_entity.pdbx_description
1 polymer ?
#
loop_
_entity_poly.entity_id
_entity_poly.type
_entity_poly.pdbx_seq_one_letter_code
_entity_poly.pdbx_strand_id
1 'polypeptide(L)'
;MQRQDGGTDKTLSPGHIVFDLEAADPPTFTFGTDAPDPQVTVTYTEDCQGSCFYAYIFSYNALSAAASVSASPSAKFPAMGFDGFTHAIRVTESDETFLRNYGNRAFVTNISFDYCMAQNDQDCGNNEADPNAKAALIRANGDGSNYEFGLIILPQN
;
A
#
# COMPACT_ATOMS: atom_id res chain seq x y z
N MET A 1 -2.95 -12.06 -9.39
CA MET A 1 -2.48 -10.65 -9.40
C MET A 1 -1.65 -10.40 -10.64
N GLN A 2 -2.07 -9.47 -11.50
CA GLN A 2 -1.27 -8.99 -12.63
C GLN A 2 -0.75 -7.57 -12.32
N ARG A 3 0.55 -7.34 -12.54
CA ARG A 3 1.21 -6.06 -12.28
C ARG A 3 1.32 -5.29 -13.59
N GLN A 4 0.91 -4.01 -13.61
CA GLN A 4 1.09 -3.13 -14.76
C GLN A 4 1.72 -1.81 -14.29
N ASP A 5 2.76 -1.36 -14.99
CA ASP A 5 3.35 -0.05 -14.80
C ASP A 5 2.47 0.99 -15.51
N GLY A 6 2.00 1.99 -14.77
CA GLY A 6 1.16 3.08 -15.30
C GLY A 6 1.97 4.15 -16.04
N GLY A 7 3.30 4.10 -15.96
CA GLY A 7 4.20 5.06 -16.61
C GLY A 7 4.55 6.28 -15.75
N THR A 8 4.31 6.25 -14.43
CA THR A 8 4.86 7.26 -13.50
C THR A 8 6.20 6.75 -12.99
N ASP A 9 7.26 7.57 -13.05
CA ASP A 9 8.68 7.20 -12.85
C ASP A 9 9.10 6.62 -11.47
N LYS A 10 8.18 6.11 -10.62
CA LYS A 10 8.49 5.82 -9.21
C LYS A 10 7.96 4.50 -8.64
N THR A 11 7.41 3.60 -9.44
CA THR A 11 6.42 2.68 -8.86
C THR A 11 6.77 1.20 -8.92
N LEU A 12 7.64 0.75 -9.83
CA LEU A 12 7.96 -0.67 -10.00
C LEU A 12 9.47 -0.97 -10.13
N SER A 13 10.16 -0.88 -9.00
CA SER A 13 11.47 -1.43 -8.65
C SER A 13 11.65 -1.21 -7.13
N PRO A 14 12.68 -1.70 -6.41
CA PRO A 14 12.95 -1.16 -5.08
C PRO A 14 12.95 0.36 -5.19
N GLY A 15 11.93 0.97 -4.60
CA GLY A 15 11.77 2.41 -4.65
C GLY A 15 12.97 2.99 -3.94
N HIS A 16 13.58 4.03 -4.47
CA HIS A 16 14.51 4.81 -3.68
C HIS A 16 14.05 6.24 -3.62
N ILE A 17 14.23 6.82 -2.45
CA ILE A 17 14.08 8.26 -2.26
C ILE A 17 15.38 8.78 -1.70
N VAL A 18 15.76 9.96 -2.17
CA VAL A 18 16.79 10.75 -1.54
C VAL A 18 16.06 11.87 -0.81
N PHE A 19 16.33 12.04 0.48
CA PHE A 19 15.73 13.11 1.27
C PHE A 19 16.81 13.84 2.07
N ASP A 20 16.64 15.15 2.17
CA ASP A 20 17.56 16.01 2.91
C ASP A 20 17.14 16.06 4.38
N LEU A 21 18.01 15.54 5.26
CA LEU A 21 17.81 15.54 6.71
C LEU A 21 18.10 16.90 7.35
N GLU A 22 18.84 17.76 6.66
CA GLU A 22 19.30 19.07 7.13
C GLU A 22 18.52 20.22 6.47
N ALA A 23 17.46 19.91 5.72
CA ALA A 23 16.58 20.90 5.14
C ALA A 23 16.00 21.86 6.21
N ALA A 24 15.78 23.11 5.81
CA ALA A 24 15.25 24.16 6.70
C ALA A 24 13.81 23.91 7.16
N ASP A 25 13.07 23.09 6.41
CA ASP A 25 11.74 22.57 6.77
C ASP A 25 11.88 21.18 7.39
N PRO A 26 10.97 20.77 8.31
CA PRO A 26 11.04 19.46 8.95
C PRO A 26 11.12 18.35 7.89
N PRO A 27 12.08 17.42 8.01
CA PRO A 27 12.34 16.44 6.98
C PRO A 27 11.06 15.63 6.75
N THR A 28 10.61 15.61 5.50
CA THR A 28 9.43 14.86 5.06
C THR A 28 9.78 14.16 3.77
N PHE A 29 9.37 12.92 3.63
CA PHE A 29 9.48 12.24 2.35
C PHE A 29 8.14 11.72 1.86
N THR A 30 8.01 11.62 0.54
CA THR A 30 6.87 10.98 -0.12
C THR A 30 7.38 10.05 -1.22
N PHE A 31 6.85 8.83 -1.22
CA PHE A 31 7.05 7.85 -2.28
C PHE A 31 5.70 7.39 -2.84
N GLY A 32 5.63 7.12 -4.16
CA GLY A 32 4.41 6.73 -4.84
C GLY A 32 3.52 7.91 -5.24
N THR A 33 2.24 7.63 -5.49
CA THR A 33 1.25 8.59 -5.99
C THR A 33 -0.15 8.24 -5.51
N ASP A 34 -1.05 9.22 -5.47
CA ASP A 34 -2.47 9.00 -5.18
C ASP A 34 -3.25 8.53 -6.43
N ALA A 35 -2.63 8.60 -7.62
CA ALA A 35 -3.14 7.98 -8.85
C ALA A 35 -2.73 6.49 -8.90
N PRO A 36 -3.47 5.60 -9.59
CA PRO A 36 -3.16 4.16 -9.63
C PRO A 36 -1.79 3.87 -10.25
N ASP A 37 -0.73 3.90 -9.45
CA ASP A 37 0.64 3.60 -9.83
C ASP A 37 1.49 3.31 -8.57
N PRO A 38 2.09 2.11 -8.41
CA PRO A 38 1.98 0.96 -9.30
C PRO A 38 0.54 0.47 -9.37
N GLN A 39 0.06 0.14 -10.57
CA GLN A 39 -1.25 -0.48 -10.70
C GLN A 39 -1.16 -1.94 -10.22
N VAL A 40 -1.50 -2.18 -8.96
CA VAL A 40 -1.69 -3.55 -8.44
C VAL A 40 -3.14 -3.93 -8.68
N THR A 41 -3.34 -4.99 -9.48
CA THR A 41 -4.68 -5.51 -9.79
C THR A 41 -4.96 -6.76 -8.96
N VAL A 42 -5.91 -6.67 -8.04
CA VAL A 42 -6.38 -7.82 -7.24
C VAL A 42 -7.41 -8.59 -8.07
N THR A 43 -7.04 -9.78 -8.52
CA THR A 43 -7.92 -10.66 -9.30
C THR A 43 -8.79 -11.45 -8.34
N TYR A 44 -10.12 -11.36 -8.49
CA TYR A 44 -11.07 -12.21 -7.79
C TYR A 44 -11.68 -13.16 -8.81
N THR A 45 -11.56 -14.47 -8.56
CA THR A 45 -11.93 -15.51 -9.53
C THR A 45 -13.37 -15.97 -9.41
N GLU A 46 -14.11 -15.47 -8.42
CA GLU A 46 -15.52 -15.78 -8.25
C GLU A 46 -16.40 -14.63 -8.77
N ASP A 47 -17.60 -14.96 -9.24
CA ASP A 47 -18.58 -13.98 -9.71
C ASP A 47 -19.26 -13.32 -8.50
N CYS A 48 -19.02 -12.03 -8.28
CA CYS A 48 -19.84 -11.25 -7.36
C CYS A 48 -21.27 -11.15 -7.91
N GLN A 49 -22.23 -11.86 -7.31
CA GLN A 49 -23.64 -11.85 -7.72
C GLN A 49 -24.38 -10.54 -7.31
N GLY A 50 -23.72 -9.39 -7.45
CA GLY A 50 -24.18 -8.08 -7.01
C GLY A 50 -23.02 -7.18 -6.60
N SER A 51 -22.79 -7.05 -5.30
CA SER A 51 -21.70 -6.24 -4.73
C SER A 51 -20.47 -7.09 -4.42
N CYS A 52 -19.27 -6.62 -4.76
CA CYS A 52 -18.03 -7.12 -4.18
C CYS A 52 -17.61 -6.24 -3.00
N PHE A 53 -17.24 -6.85 -1.89
CA PHE A 53 -16.67 -6.19 -0.74
C PHE A 53 -15.16 -6.38 -0.78
N TYR A 54 -14.44 -5.27 -0.75
CA TYR A 54 -12.98 -5.23 -0.79
C TYR A 54 -12.46 -4.69 0.53
N ALA A 55 -11.45 -5.35 1.08
CA ALA A 55 -10.70 -4.86 2.23
C ALA A 55 -9.21 -5.15 2.06
N TYR A 56 -8.41 -4.32 2.73
CA TYR A 56 -6.98 -4.53 2.80
C TYR A 56 -6.46 -4.08 4.16
N ILE A 57 -5.28 -4.58 4.50
CA ILE A 57 -4.43 -4.08 5.58
C ILE A 57 -3.02 -3.90 5.03
N PHE A 58 -2.23 -3.09 5.72
CA PHE A 58 -0.80 -3.01 5.45
C PHE A 58 -0.01 -3.16 6.74
N SER A 59 1.25 -3.57 6.59
CA SER A 59 2.23 -3.62 7.67
C SER A 59 3.59 -3.16 7.15
N TYR A 60 4.40 -2.60 8.04
CA TYR A 60 5.74 -2.12 7.72
C TYR A 60 6.69 -2.31 8.92
N ASN A 61 8.00 -2.33 8.65
CA ASN A 61 9.02 -2.53 9.69
C ASN A 61 9.67 -1.23 10.20
N ALA A 62 9.71 -0.17 9.39
CA ALA A 62 10.58 0.99 9.65
C ALA A 62 9.96 2.32 9.20
N LEU A 63 8.69 2.55 9.55
CA LEU A 63 8.06 3.87 9.50
C LEU A 63 7.60 4.26 10.91
N SER A 64 7.48 5.57 11.16
CA SER A 64 6.97 6.11 12.41
C SER A 64 5.47 5.86 12.56
N ALA A 65 4.94 6.03 13.78
CA ALA A 65 3.51 6.02 14.01
C ALA A 65 2.77 7.20 13.36
N ALA A 66 3.49 8.26 12.97
CA ALA A 66 2.93 9.40 12.24
C ALA A 66 2.95 9.21 10.72
N ALA A 67 3.58 8.14 10.22
CA ALA A 67 3.62 7.85 8.80
C ALA A 67 2.21 7.59 8.25
N SER A 68 1.97 8.11 7.05
CA SER A 68 0.75 7.87 6.29
C SER A 68 1.04 6.91 5.15
N VAL A 69 0.33 5.79 5.13
CA VAL A 69 0.29 4.86 4.00
C VAL A 69 -1.13 4.90 3.46
N SER A 70 -1.32 5.46 2.27
CA SER A 70 -2.61 5.47 1.60
C SER A 70 -2.65 4.41 0.51
N ALA A 71 -3.78 3.72 0.45
CA ALA A 71 -4.14 2.83 -0.65
C ALA A 71 -5.55 3.14 -1.14
N SER A 72 -5.66 3.95 -2.19
CA SER A 72 -6.93 4.40 -2.75
C SER A 72 -7.40 3.42 -3.84
N PRO A 73 -8.48 2.64 -3.62
CA PRO A 73 -9.03 1.78 -4.65
C PRO A 73 -9.67 2.65 -5.75
N SER A 74 -9.31 2.35 -6.98
CA SER A 74 -9.97 2.82 -8.19
C SER A 74 -10.56 1.60 -8.87
N ALA A 75 -11.87 1.63 -9.13
CA ALA A 75 -12.51 0.57 -9.89
C ALA A 75 -12.18 0.78 -11.37
N LYS A 76 -11.41 -0.12 -11.97
CA LYS A 76 -11.33 -0.21 -13.43
C LYS A 76 -12.28 -1.32 -13.86
N PHE A 77 -13.51 -0.96 -14.18
CA PHE A 77 -14.42 -1.87 -14.88
C PHE A 77 -13.96 -1.96 -16.34
N PRO A 78 -13.41 -3.07 -16.84
CA PRO A 78 -13.40 -3.28 -18.28
C PRO A 78 -14.86 -3.38 -18.75
N ALA A 79 -15.11 -2.96 -19.99
CA ALA A 79 -16.45 -2.91 -20.58
C ALA A 79 -17.19 -4.27 -20.65
N MET A 80 -16.55 -5.39 -20.24
CA MET A 80 -17.09 -6.75 -20.32
C MET A 80 -16.75 -7.65 -19.10
N GLY A 81 -16.68 -7.12 -17.87
CA GLY A 81 -16.54 -7.96 -16.68
C GLY A 81 -15.90 -7.26 -15.48
N PHE A 82 -15.73 -7.99 -14.39
CA PHE A 82 -15.00 -7.53 -13.21
C PHE A 82 -13.56 -8.08 -13.27
N ASP A 83 -12.59 -7.28 -13.71
CA ASP A 83 -11.16 -7.68 -13.77
C ASP A 83 -10.39 -7.41 -12.46
N GLY A 84 -11.09 -6.94 -11.42
CA GLY A 84 -10.51 -6.60 -10.12
C GLY A 84 -10.51 -5.11 -9.79
N PHE A 85 -9.84 -4.75 -8.69
CA PHE A 85 -9.59 -3.36 -8.30
C PHE A 85 -8.13 -2.99 -8.51
N THR A 86 -7.91 -1.75 -8.93
CA THR A 86 -6.58 -1.15 -9.00
C THR A 86 -6.41 -0.21 -7.82
N HIS A 87 -5.33 -0.31 -7.06
CA HIS A 87 -5.09 0.63 -5.97
C HIS A 87 -3.78 1.41 -6.17
N ALA A 88 -3.83 2.70 -5.88
CA ALA A 88 -2.66 3.57 -5.80
C ALA A 88 -1.94 3.32 -4.47
N ILE A 89 -0.62 3.49 -4.40
CA ILE A 89 0.13 3.40 -3.14
C ILE A 89 0.91 4.68 -2.95
N ARG A 90 0.71 5.36 -1.81
CA ARG A 90 1.53 6.48 -1.39
C ARG A 90 1.98 6.31 0.05
N VAL A 91 3.27 6.54 0.28
CA VAL A 91 3.92 6.46 1.59
C VAL A 91 4.47 7.82 1.92
N THR A 92 4.10 8.38 3.07
CA THR A 92 4.58 9.66 3.57
C THR A 92 5.07 9.50 5.00
N GLU A 93 6.25 10.04 5.28
CA GLU A 93 6.83 10.10 6.63
C GLU A 93 7.20 11.56 6.92
N SER A 94 6.81 12.05 8.09
CA SER A 94 7.01 13.43 8.51
C SER A 94 7.40 13.55 9.99
N ASP A 95 7.63 12.44 10.69
CA ASP A 95 8.18 12.47 12.05
C ASP A 95 9.68 12.80 11.98
N GLU A 96 9.98 14.06 12.26
CA GLU A 96 11.34 14.58 12.31
C GLU A 96 12.22 13.82 13.31
N THR A 97 11.70 13.46 14.48
CA THR A 97 12.50 12.76 15.50
C THR A 97 12.87 11.37 15.00
N PHE A 98 11.91 10.65 14.42
CA PHE A 98 12.15 9.37 13.79
C PHE A 98 13.20 9.47 12.68
N LEU A 99 13.03 10.39 11.73
CA LEU A 99 13.94 10.56 10.60
C LEU A 99 15.36 10.93 11.05
N ARG A 100 15.49 11.85 12.01
CA ARG A 100 16.79 12.25 12.57
C ARG A 100 17.47 11.13 13.36
N ASN A 101 16.74 10.21 13.97
CA ASN A 101 17.33 9.06 14.67
C ASN A 101 18.13 8.13 13.75
N TYR A 102 17.85 8.13 12.43
CA TYR A 102 18.66 7.38 11.47
C TYR A 102 20.01 8.04 11.16
N GLY A 103 20.20 9.33 11.48
CA GLY A 103 21.50 10.01 11.53
C GLY A 103 22.37 9.83 10.28
N ASN A 104 21.98 10.40 9.15
CA ASN A 104 22.64 10.25 7.84
C ASN A 104 22.93 8.79 7.44
N ARG A 105 22.14 7.83 7.92
CA ARG A 105 22.19 6.43 7.47
C ARG A 105 21.00 6.13 6.57
N ALA A 106 21.24 5.33 5.55
CA ALA A 106 20.18 4.71 4.78
C ALA A 106 19.38 3.73 5.64
N PHE A 107 18.08 3.64 5.38
CA PHE A 107 17.22 2.60 5.96
C PHE A 107 16.27 2.05 4.91
N VAL A 108 15.72 0.87 5.18
CA VAL A 108 14.79 0.17 4.29
C VAL A 108 13.50 -0.06 5.02
N THR A 109 12.40 0.43 4.44
CA THR A 109 11.06 0.06 4.86
C THR A 109 10.50 -0.98 3.88
N ASN A 110 10.20 -2.16 4.40
CA ASN A 110 9.47 -3.21 3.70
C ASN A 110 8.00 -3.02 4.03
N ILE A 111 7.16 -2.92 3.01
CA ILE A 111 5.73 -2.75 3.17
C ILE A 111 5.05 -3.95 2.54
N SER A 112 4.16 -4.57 3.31
CA SER A 112 3.31 -5.66 2.85
C SER A 112 1.85 -5.23 2.94
N PHE A 113 1.12 -5.47 1.86
CA PHE A 113 -0.32 -5.30 1.78
C PHE A 113 -0.97 -6.69 1.64
N ASP A 114 -1.89 -7.00 2.54
CA ASP A 114 -2.75 -8.18 2.43
C ASP A 114 -4.12 -7.71 1.93
N TYR A 115 -4.65 -8.37 0.90
CA TYR A 115 -5.93 -8.04 0.28
C TYR A 115 -6.93 -9.17 0.45
N CYS A 116 -8.21 -8.80 0.57
CA CYS A 116 -9.32 -9.74 0.53
C CYS A 116 -10.45 -9.16 -0.30
N MET A 117 -11.12 -10.03 -1.06
CA MET A 117 -12.36 -9.71 -1.74
C MET A 117 -13.37 -10.83 -1.53
N ALA A 118 -14.62 -10.45 -1.26
CA ALA A 118 -15.71 -11.38 -1.02
C ALA A 118 -17.05 -10.84 -1.55
N GLN A 119 -18.03 -11.74 -1.67
CA GLN A 119 -19.40 -11.40 -2.09
C GLN A 119 -20.26 -10.84 -0.93
N ASN A 120 -19.72 -10.84 0.28
CA ASN A 120 -20.37 -10.36 1.50
C ASN A 120 -19.42 -9.47 2.31
N ASP A 121 -19.96 -8.73 3.28
CA ASP A 121 -19.21 -7.79 4.12
C ASP A 121 -18.46 -8.46 5.29
N GLN A 122 -18.61 -9.77 5.48
CA GLN A 122 -18.11 -10.53 6.63
C GLN A 122 -16.74 -11.15 6.38
N ASP A 123 -16.56 -11.82 5.26
CA ASP A 123 -15.37 -12.66 5.01
C ASP A 123 -14.08 -11.84 4.98
N CYS A 124 -14.16 -10.59 4.52
CA CYS A 124 -13.03 -9.65 4.52
C CYS A 124 -13.04 -8.68 5.70
N GLY A 125 -13.95 -8.85 6.67
CA GLY A 125 -14.07 -7.99 7.85
C GLY A 125 -14.45 -6.54 7.51
N ASN A 126 -15.24 -6.32 6.45
CA ASN A 126 -15.75 -4.99 6.12
C ASN A 126 -16.74 -4.48 7.19
N ASN A 127 -17.35 -5.38 7.94
CA ASN A 127 -18.20 -5.10 9.10
C ASN A 127 -17.51 -5.27 10.46
N GLU A 128 -16.21 -5.61 10.49
CA GLU A 128 -15.44 -5.82 11.72
C GLU A 128 -14.77 -4.51 12.18
N ALA A 129 -15.00 -4.15 13.44
CA ALA A 129 -14.50 -2.92 14.05
C ALA A 129 -13.12 -3.10 14.71
N ASP A 130 -12.78 -4.30 15.19
CA ASP A 130 -11.44 -4.59 15.71
C ASP A 130 -10.44 -4.77 14.56
N PRO A 131 -9.44 -3.88 14.42
CA PRO A 131 -8.44 -3.98 13.35
C PRO A 131 -7.68 -5.30 13.34
N ASN A 132 -7.47 -5.93 14.50
CA ASN A 132 -6.74 -7.20 14.58
C ASN A 132 -7.59 -8.38 14.08
N ALA A 133 -8.87 -8.43 14.49
CA ALA A 133 -9.80 -9.43 14.00
C ALA A 133 -10.03 -9.27 12.48
N LYS A 134 -10.20 -8.04 12.01
CA LYS A 134 -10.28 -7.72 10.58
C LYS A 134 -9.02 -8.19 9.84
N ALA A 135 -7.84 -7.92 10.38
CA ALA A 135 -6.58 -8.34 9.77
C ALA A 135 -6.46 -9.88 9.65
N ALA A 136 -6.96 -10.62 10.65
CA ALA A 136 -6.99 -12.07 10.59
C ALA A 136 -7.94 -12.59 9.50
N LEU A 137 -9.13 -12.01 9.37
CA LEU A 137 -10.09 -12.34 8.32
C LEU A 137 -9.52 -12.09 6.91
N ILE A 138 -8.90 -10.93 6.70
CA ILE A 138 -8.28 -10.57 5.41
C ILE A 138 -7.19 -11.57 5.02
N ARG A 139 -6.32 -11.98 5.96
CA ARG A 139 -5.27 -12.96 5.68
C ARG A 139 -5.80 -14.37 5.46
N ALA A 140 -6.87 -14.75 6.18
CA ALA A 140 -7.47 -16.06 6.05
C ALA A 140 -8.21 -16.24 4.72
N ASN A 141 -8.87 -15.18 4.24
CA ASN A 141 -9.75 -15.19 3.06
C ASN A 141 -9.16 -14.44 1.85
N GLY A 142 -7.89 -14.02 1.94
CA GLY A 142 -7.22 -13.25 0.88
C GLY A 142 -6.63 -14.11 -0.25
N ASP A 143 -6.66 -15.44 -0.13
CA ASP A 143 -6.14 -16.40 -1.12
C ASP A 143 -4.68 -16.14 -1.55
N GLY A 144 -3.86 -15.61 -0.63
CA GLY A 144 -2.47 -15.23 -0.92
C GLY A 144 -2.35 -14.03 -1.85
N SER A 145 -3.41 -13.24 -2.01
CA SER A 145 -3.35 -11.92 -2.63
C SER A 145 -2.61 -10.98 -1.69
N ASN A 146 -1.30 -10.90 -1.87
CA ASN A 146 -0.43 -9.99 -1.15
C ASN A 146 0.49 -9.22 -2.11
N TYR A 147 0.82 -7.99 -1.72
CA TYR A 147 1.77 -7.15 -2.42
C TYR A 147 2.84 -6.69 -1.46
N GLU A 148 4.08 -7.05 -1.77
CA GLU A 148 5.25 -6.72 -0.96
C GLU A 148 6.25 -5.94 -1.80
N PHE A 149 6.79 -4.87 -1.23
CA PHE A 149 7.90 -4.12 -1.81
C PHE A 149 8.77 -3.48 -0.74
N GLY A 150 10.02 -3.22 -1.12
CA GLY A 150 10.97 -2.46 -0.32
C GLY A 150 11.14 -1.04 -0.87
N LEU A 151 11.19 -0.07 0.04
CA LEU A 151 11.57 1.30 -0.21
C LEU A 151 12.89 1.58 0.52
N ILE A 152 13.91 1.98 -0.24
CA ILE A 152 15.22 2.38 0.25
C ILE A 152 15.20 3.90 0.45
N ILE A 153 15.37 4.33 1.69
CA ILE A 153 15.49 5.75 2.01
C ILE A 153 16.97 6.10 2.15
N LEU A 154 17.44 7.02 1.31
CA LEU A 154 18.82 7.50 1.28
C LEU A 154 18.87 8.94 1.80
N PRO A 155 19.71 9.25 2.79
CA PRO A 155 19.94 10.63 3.19
C PRO A 155 20.76 11.37 2.12
N GLN A 156 20.42 12.63 1.88
CA GLN A 156 21.24 13.55 1.08
C GLN A 156 22.39 14.07 1.94
N ASN A 157 23.61 14.06 1.39
CA ASN A 157 24.78 14.67 2.01
C ASN A 157 24.86 16.17 1.72
#